data_AF-A0A924GLY8-F1
#
_entry.id   AF-A0A924GLY8-F1
#
_cell.length_a   1.000
_cell.length_b   1.000
_cell.length_c   1.000
_cell.angle_alpha   90.00
_cell.angle_beta   90.00
_cell.angle_gamma   90.00
#
_symmetry.space_group_name_H-M   'P 1'
#
loop_
_entity.id
_entity.type
_entity.pdbx_description
1 polymer ?
#
loop_
_entity_poly.entity_id
_entity_poly.type
_entity_poly.pdbx_seq_one_letter_code
_entity_poly.pdbx_strand_id
1 'polypeptide(L)'
;MAFRPPNRDDLITVGSKFGITLSDNELETYENLTAESAAAYDAVEQLYAETALSGPTGRSSFFPAPEDNPLGAWYARTEISGAASGPLQGLRVAIKDNISVAGVPM
;
A
#
# COMPACT_ATOMS: atom_id res chain seq x y z
N MET A 1 5.24 0.16 7.49
CA MET A 1 6.62 0.30 6.97
C MET A 1 7.27 1.35 7.83
N ALA A 2 8.40 1.05 8.45
CA ALA A 2 9.04 1.98 9.38
C ALA A 2 9.29 3.35 8.72
N PHE A 3 8.97 4.42 9.44
CA PHE A 3 9.22 5.77 8.99
C PHE A 3 10.72 6.00 8.83
N ARG A 4 11.12 6.57 7.70
CA ARG A 4 12.50 6.98 7.45
C ARG A 4 12.58 8.50 7.56
N PRO A 5 13.38 9.06 8.49
CA PRO A 5 13.65 10.49 8.51
C PRO A 5 14.21 10.95 7.15
N PRO A 6 13.81 12.14 6.66
CA PRO A 6 14.37 12.71 5.45
C PRO A 6 15.87 12.99 5.68
N ASN A 7 16.68 12.68 4.67
CA ASN A 7 18.09 13.07 4.67
C ASN A 7 18.26 14.46 4.03
N ARG A 8 19.50 14.96 4.00
CA ARG A 8 19.82 16.26 3.41
C ARG A 8 19.30 16.44 1.97
N ASP A 9 19.41 15.42 1.12
CA ASP A 9 18.95 15.49 -0.27
C ASP A 9 17.42 15.57 -0.36
N ASP A 10 16.71 14.85 0.51
CA ASP A 10 15.26 14.93 0.65
C ASP A 10 14.85 16.36 1.03
N LEU A 11 15.55 16.99 1.97
CA LEU A 11 15.29 18.36 2.43
C LEU A 11 15.54 19.41 1.34
N ILE A 12 16.64 19.29 0.58
CA ILE A 12 16.93 20.17 -0.57
C ILE A 12 15.85 20.03 -1.64
N THR A 13 15.46 18.78 -1.94
CA THR A 13 14.44 18.48 -2.96
C THR A 13 13.08 19.08 -2.57
N VAL A 14 12.67 18.90 -1.32
CA VAL A 14 11.40 19.43 -0.82
C VAL A 14 11.44 20.96 -0.72
N GLY A 15 12.52 21.54 -0.23
CA GLY A 15 12.70 23.00 -0.18
C GLY A 15 12.53 23.62 -1.57
N SER A 16 13.21 23.05 -2.58
CA SER A 16 13.12 23.52 -3.96
C SER A 16 11.70 23.46 -4.52
N LYS A 17 10.92 22.41 -4.21
CA LYS A 17 9.51 22.29 -4.62
C LYS A 17 8.62 23.41 -4.06
N PHE A 18 8.97 23.95 -2.88
CA PHE A 18 8.24 25.02 -2.23
C PHE A 18 8.87 26.41 -2.43
N GLY A 19 9.92 26.53 -3.26
CA GLY A 19 10.64 27.79 -3.47
C GLY A 19 11.47 28.23 -2.26
N ILE A 20 11.81 27.31 -1.37
CA ILE A 20 12.64 27.55 -0.18
C ILE A 20 14.06 27.07 -0.49
N THR A 21 15.03 27.98 -0.37
CA THR A 21 16.45 27.63 -0.43
C THR A 21 16.98 27.56 0.98
N LEU A 22 17.39 26.37 1.41
CA LEU A 22 17.96 26.12 2.73
C LEU A 22 19.48 26.29 2.66
N SER A 23 20.03 27.08 3.58
CA SER A 23 21.47 27.13 3.84
C SER A 23 21.96 25.84 4.50
N ASP A 24 23.28 25.64 4.55
CA ASP A 24 23.86 24.44 5.14
C ASP A 24 23.53 24.23 6.62
N ASN A 25 23.39 25.32 7.38
CA ASN A 25 22.99 25.31 8.79
C ASN A 25 21.50 25.00 8.94
N GLU A 26 20.65 25.58 8.09
CA GLU A 26 19.23 25.25 8.09
C GLU A 26 19.01 23.77 7.73
N LEU A 27 19.78 23.24 6.76
CA LEU A 27 19.74 21.82 6.42
C LEU A 27 20.09 20.94 7.62
N GLU A 28 21.17 21.23 8.34
CA GLU A 28 21.55 20.51 9.56
C GLU A 28 20.47 20.60 10.64
N THR A 29 19.89 21.80 10.81
CA THR A 29 18.82 22.05 11.78
C THR A 29 17.59 21.21 11.45
N TYR A 30 17.11 21.25 10.20
CA TYR A 30 15.93 20.49 9.79
C TYR A 30 16.16 18.98 9.76
N GLU A 31 17.37 18.52 9.45
CA GLU A 31 17.75 17.11 9.54
C GLU A 31 17.59 16.60 10.98
N ASN A 32 18.10 17.35 11.97
CA ASN A 32 17.95 16.99 13.38
C ASN A 32 16.48 17.02 13.83
N LEU A 33 15.73 18.08 13.52
CA LEU A 33 14.33 18.22 13.93
C LEU A 33 13.43 17.11 13.35
N THR A 34 13.69 16.71 12.11
CA THR A 34 12.92 15.65 11.46
C THR A 34 13.33 14.25 11.93
N ALA A 35 14.60 14.05 12.29
CA ALA A 35 15.06 12.83 12.96
C ALA A 35 14.39 12.65 14.34
N GLU A 36 14.29 13.71 15.14
CA GLU A 36 13.59 13.67 16.43
C GLU A 36 12.09 13.33 16.29
N SER A 37 11.47 13.78 15.19
CA SER A 37 10.06 13.49 14.90
C SER A 37 9.78 12.01 14.62
N ALA A 38 10.81 11.20 14.35
CA ALA A 38 10.66 9.77 14.04
C ALA A 38 9.93 8.98 15.14
N ALA A 39 10.18 9.33 16.41
CA ALA A 39 9.57 8.65 17.55
C ALA A 39 8.03 8.71 17.52
N ALA A 40 7.46 9.82 17.02
CA ALA A 40 6.00 9.94 16.89
C ALA A 40 5.44 9.01 15.81
N TYR A 41 6.15 8.83 14.69
CA TYR A 41 5.75 7.90 13.64
C TYR A 41 5.89 6.44 14.08
N ASP A 42 6.96 6.13 14.84
CA ASP A 42 7.16 4.78 15.41
C ASP A 42 6.02 4.40 16.36
N ALA A 43 5.56 5.34 17.20
CA ALA A 43 4.41 5.13 18.07
C ALA A 43 3.13 4.80 17.28
N VAL A 44 2.90 5.46 16.14
CA VAL A 44 1.77 5.16 15.25
C VAL A 44 1.91 3.78 14.61
N GLU A 45 3.10 3.41 14.14
CA GLU A 45 3.34 2.08 13.55
C GLU A 45 3.10 0.97 14.59
N GLN A 46 3.53 1.19 15.85
CA GLN A 46 3.28 0.23 16.94
C GLN A 46 1.78 0.08 17.23
N LEU A 47 1.06 1.20 17.39
CA LEU A 47 -0.39 1.17 17.63
C LEU A 47 -1.14 0.52 16.47
N TYR A 48 -0.69 0.76 15.23
CA TYR A 48 -1.26 0.10 14.07
C TYR A 48 -1.02 -1.41 14.11
N ALA A 49 0.20 -1.86 14.43
CA ALA A 49 0.51 -3.29 14.55
C ALA A 49 -0.33 -3.99 15.63
N GLU A 50 -0.67 -3.30 16.72
CA GLU A 50 -1.52 -3.81 17.80
C GLU A 50 -3.01 -3.88 17.44
N THR A 51 -3.49 -3.03 16.52
CA THR A 51 -4.92 -2.86 16.23
C THR A 51 -5.36 -3.30 14.84
N ALA A 52 -4.42 -3.51 13.92
CA ALA A 52 -4.73 -3.85 12.53
C ALA A 52 -5.44 -5.20 12.43
N LEU A 53 -6.54 -5.22 11.67
CA LEU A 53 -7.24 -6.45 11.33
C LEU A 53 -6.41 -7.26 10.32
N SER A 54 -6.19 -8.53 10.62
CA SER A 54 -5.60 -9.47 9.67
C SER A 54 -6.61 -9.82 8.57
N GLY A 55 -6.20 -9.66 7.31
CA GLY A 55 -6.97 -10.13 6.16
C GLY A 55 -7.01 -11.67 6.09
N PRO A 56 -7.98 -12.25 5.36
CA PRO A 56 -8.04 -13.69 5.13
C PRO A 56 -6.73 -14.19 4.47
N THR A 57 -6.16 -15.26 5.02
CA THR A 57 -4.95 -15.90 4.50
C THR A 57 -5.30 -17.09 3.60
N GLY A 58 -4.40 -17.44 2.68
CA GLY A 58 -4.50 -18.69 1.91
C GLY A 58 -5.47 -18.70 0.73
N ARG A 59 -5.91 -17.54 0.23
CA ARG A 59 -6.63 -17.49 -1.05
C ARG A 59 -5.69 -17.81 -2.20
N SER A 60 -6.11 -18.71 -3.09
CA SER A 60 -5.39 -19.01 -4.32
C SER A 60 -5.83 -18.07 -5.43
N SER A 61 -4.89 -17.70 -6.28
CA SER A 61 -5.15 -17.01 -7.53
C SER A 61 -4.18 -17.52 -8.59
N PHE A 62 -4.54 -17.37 -9.85
CA PHE A 62 -3.68 -17.74 -10.95
C PHE A 62 -3.82 -16.75 -12.10
N PHE A 63 -2.73 -16.58 -12.83
CA PHE A 63 -2.70 -15.83 -14.08
C PHE A 63 -3.17 -16.76 -15.21
N PRO A 64 -4.28 -16.44 -15.90
CA PRO A 64 -4.79 -17.30 -16.96
C PRO A 64 -3.80 -17.37 -18.13
N ALA A 65 -3.72 -18.54 -18.76
CA ALA A 65 -2.95 -18.71 -19.99
C ALA A 65 -3.57 -17.87 -21.13
N PRO A 66 -2.81 -17.51 -22.18
CA PRO A 66 -3.31 -16.71 -23.30
C PRO A 66 -4.59 -17.28 -23.95
N GLU A 67 -4.68 -18.60 -24.07
CA GLU A 67 -5.87 -19.30 -24.59
C GLU A 67 -7.13 -19.08 -23.74
N ASP A 68 -6.97 -18.90 -22.42
CA ASP A 68 -8.06 -18.65 -21.46
C ASP A 68 -8.29 -17.14 -21.21
N ASN A 69 -7.51 -16.27 -21.87
CA ASN A 69 -7.62 -14.82 -21.79
C ASN A 69 -7.47 -14.16 -23.18
N PRO A 70 -8.28 -14.55 -24.19
CA PRO A 70 -8.10 -14.10 -25.57
C PRO A 70 -8.31 -12.60 -25.78
N LEU A 71 -9.02 -11.94 -24.84
CA LEU A 71 -9.26 -10.50 -24.86
C LEU A 71 -8.24 -9.71 -24.02
N GLY A 72 -7.33 -10.38 -23.30
CA GLY A 72 -6.44 -9.74 -22.34
C GLY A 72 -7.18 -9.02 -21.20
N ALA A 73 -8.41 -9.42 -20.89
CA ALA A 73 -9.28 -8.75 -19.92
C ALA A 73 -9.01 -9.16 -18.47
N TRP A 74 -8.39 -10.31 -18.26
CA TRP A 74 -8.06 -10.82 -16.93
C TRP A 74 -6.63 -10.49 -16.54
N TYR A 75 -6.44 -9.94 -15.34
CA TYR A 75 -5.16 -9.93 -14.65
C TYR A 75 -4.96 -11.27 -13.93
N ALA A 76 -5.74 -11.52 -12.88
CA ALA A 76 -5.76 -12.79 -12.15
C ALA A 76 -7.19 -13.36 -12.07
N ARG A 77 -7.30 -14.68 -11.91
CA ARG A 77 -8.55 -15.37 -11.59
C ARG A 77 -8.41 -16.07 -10.24
N THR A 78 -9.49 -16.12 -9.49
CA THR A 78 -9.55 -16.70 -8.13
C THR A 78 -10.93 -17.31 -7.90
N GLU A 79 -11.03 -18.17 -6.89
CA GLU A 79 -12.30 -18.67 -6.37
C GLU A 79 -12.38 -18.32 -4.88
N ILE A 80 -13.35 -17.47 -4.55
CA ILE A 80 -13.57 -16.99 -3.18
C ILE A 80 -15.01 -17.30 -2.81
N SER A 81 -15.20 -18.31 -1.95
CA SER A 81 -16.52 -18.69 -1.45
C SER A 81 -16.96 -17.73 -0.34
N GLY A 82 -18.08 -17.04 -0.58
CA GLY A 82 -18.76 -16.18 0.39
C GLY A 82 -19.87 -16.92 1.13
N ALA A 83 -20.97 -16.21 1.42
CA ALA A 83 -22.17 -16.80 2.02
C ALA A 83 -22.77 -17.92 1.14
N ALA A 84 -23.24 -18.99 1.77
CA ALA A 84 -23.77 -20.17 1.06
C ALA A 84 -25.07 -19.89 0.27
N SER A 85 -25.82 -18.84 0.62
CA SER A 85 -27.07 -18.44 -0.03
C SER A 85 -27.24 -16.92 -0.05
N GLY A 86 -28.11 -16.45 -0.95
CA GLY A 86 -28.41 -15.02 -1.12
C GLY A 86 -28.77 -14.69 -2.57
N PRO A 87 -29.09 -13.42 -2.87
CA PRO A 87 -29.54 -13.00 -4.20
C PRO A 87 -28.47 -13.18 -5.31
N LEU A 88 -27.19 -13.37 -4.95
CA LEU A 88 -26.09 -13.56 -5.89
C LEU A 88 -25.62 -15.02 -5.99
N GLN A 89 -26.35 -15.97 -5.38
CA GLN A 89 -25.99 -17.38 -5.43
C GLN A 89 -25.86 -17.87 -6.88
N GLY A 90 -24.74 -18.51 -7.19
CA GLY A 90 -24.44 -19.05 -8.53
C GLY A 90 -23.90 -18.04 -9.53
N LEU A 91 -23.84 -16.75 -9.19
CA LEU A 91 -23.24 -15.73 -10.06
C LEU A 91 -21.73 -15.64 -9.84
N ARG A 92 -21.01 -15.29 -10.92
CA ARG A 92 -19.59 -14.93 -10.90
C ARG A 92 -19.46 -13.45 -11.19
N VAL A 93 -18.54 -12.79 -10.51
CA VAL A 93 -18.28 -11.35 -10.68
C VAL A 93 -16.81 -11.14 -11.03
N ALA A 94 -16.54 -10.14 -11.86
CA ALA A 94 -15.20 -9.61 -12.01
C ALA A 94 -15.04 -8.40 -11.08
N ILE A 95 -13.91 -8.30 -10.39
CA ILE A 95 -13.55 -7.14 -9.59
C ILE A 95 -12.50 -6.37 -10.39
N LYS A 96 -12.69 -5.06 -10.53
CA LYS A 96 -11.71 -4.21 -11.22
C LYS A 96 -10.41 -4.21 -10.42
N ASP A 97 -9.29 -4.28 -11.12
CA ASP A 97 -7.96 -4.49 -10.52
C ASP A 97 -7.57 -3.45 -9.46
N ASN A 98 -8.07 -2.21 -9.58
CA ASN A 98 -7.83 -1.18 -8.58
C ASN A 98 -8.73 -1.27 -7.33
N ILE A 99 -9.56 -2.30 -7.21
CA ILE A 99 -10.39 -2.61 -6.05
C ILE A 99 -9.75 -3.81 -5.34
N SER A 100 -9.19 -3.57 -4.16
CA SER A 100 -8.45 -4.59 -3.42
C SER A 100 -9.32 -5.79 -3.06
N VAL A 101 -8.81 -6.98 -3.37
CA VAL A 101 -9.35 -8.26 -2.90
C VAL A 101 -8.28 -8.90 -2.00
N ALA A 102 -8.53 -8.95 -0.69
CA ALA A 102 -7.53 -9.45 0.26
C ALA A 102 -6.99 -10.83 -0.12
N GLY A 103 -5.67 -10.99 -0.15
CA GLY A 103 -4.98 -12.24 -0.50
C GLY A 103 -4.89 -12.53 -2.01
N VAL A 104 -5.36 -11.64 -2.88
CA VAL A 104 -5.26 -11.75 -4.34
C VAL A 104 -4.36 -10.62 -4.86
N PRO A 105 -3.45 -10.89 -5.81
CA PRO A 105 -2.65 -9.86 -6.47
C PRO A 105 -3.53 -8.78 -7.12
N MET A 106 -3.00 -7.57 -7.20
CA MET A 106 -3.53 -6.41 -7.94
C MET A 106 -2.39 -5.58 -8.52
#